data_AF-A0A933K352-F1
#
_entry.id   AF-A0A933K352-F1
#
_cell.length_a   1.000
_cell.length_b   1.000
_cell.length_c   1.000
_cell.angle_alpha   90.00
_cell.angle_beta   90.00
_cell.angle_gamma   90.00
#
_symmetry.space_group_name_H-M   'P 1'
#
loop_
_entity.id
_entity.type
_entity.pdbx_description
1 polymer ?
#
loop_
_entity_poly.entity_id
_entity_poly.type
_entity_poly.pdbx_seq_one_letter_code
_entity_poly.pdbx_strand_id
1 'polypeptide(L)'
;MKLALVLPVILAFATGAPGPWLGIQMELEPRPFDLEGRTFAHAIRVVVTVASGPAEKAGLRSGDLIVGLDGMDFGVPSDKLLERFARWISGREVGDRVRLTVVRERIERRVSMDGVEVDPGPIVSPEAMLRSRPRLSHLVLSARRRFEILELPVTLQARGAGPSGTRVPADEAIFPPGSIALSQEARLARSLVEERRLESALDDLEGRLADLNRTGDRWRMGRAAFVQRNPFAIVDVAGRLFHDLEDAESCPQPGIGSFGATRGGRGAGFRRHDPGDGDPTPGPSRIVAGAAEWSDCGAGPVRLPRLASRGLSVEERLDEVVAVLREGKQHHDRAFSELSEPEMTFLLGQLETLGKELTRHIYLENGFGSVRVEGNKRAVRLLEKVNRRELAAAALILCSFVEQSRGAFREDLVSGLDRPEVVRQTELGPIVVAGTGRSYIENDAAVIIDLGGDDVYTGHAAASSGRRLPFSILIDFGGNDAYETSLDWAQGCGRLGVGLLADFGGDDSYVAQRWAQGAAAGGVGILLDLDGDDSFRGWDYVQGCALAGLAVLQD
;
A
#
# COMPACT_ATOMS: atom_id res chain seq x y z
N MET A 1 -22.82 11.78 8.48
CA MET A 1 -22.61 13.08 7.79
C MET A 1 -21.42 13.85 8.36
N LYS A 2 -20.19 13.29 8.29
CA LYS A 2 -18.94 13.95 8.72
C LYS A 2 -17.84 13.90 7.64
N LEU A 3 -18.23 13.82 6.36
CA LEU A 3 -17.29 13.85 5.21
C LEU A 3 -17.17 15.23 4.54
N ALA A 4 -17.89 16.24 5.01
CA ALA A 4 -18.06 17.52 4.30
C ALA A 4 -17.01 18.61 4.60
N LEU A 5 -15.91 18.32 5.32
CA LEU A 5 -15.03 19.36 5.86
C LEU A 5 -13.55 19.32 5.40
N VAL A 6 -13.16 18.40 4.52
CA VAL A 6 -11.75 18.32 4.06
C VAL A 6 -11.55 18.91 2.65
N LEU A 7 -12.61 19.06 1.86
CA LEU A 7 -12.52 19.54 0.47
C LEU A 7 -12.35 21.07 0.26
N PRO A 8 -12.75 22.01 1.15
CA PRO A 8 -12.71 23.44 0.79
C PRO A 8 -11.32 24.10 0.85
N VAL A 9 -10.34 23.53 1.55
CA VAL A 9 -9.04 24.20 1.75
C VAL A 9 -8.12 24.05 0.53
N ILE A 10 -8.34 23.04 -0.32
CA ILE A 10 -7.60 22.87 -1.58
C ILE A 10 -8.15 23.79 -2.68
N LEU A 11 -9.42 24.24 -2.60
CA LEU A 11 -10.11 24.97 -3.68
C LEU A 11 -10.04 26.50 -3.58
N ALA A 12 -9.60 27.11 -2.48
CA ALA A 12 -9.73 28.55 -2.26
C ALA A 12 -8.66 29.46 -2.93
N PHE A 13 -7.72 28.93 -3.73
CA PHE A 13 -6.66 29.73 -4.38
C PHE A 13 -6.45 29.42 -5.87
N ALA A 14 -7.51 29.14 -6.61
CA ALA A 14 -7.43 28.75 -8.02
C ALA A 14 -8.32 29.60 -8.95
N THR A 15 -8.30 30.92 -8.79
CA THR A 15 -8.87 31.86 -9.78
C THR A 15 -7.75 32.77 -10.29
N GLY A 16 -7.08 32.37 -11.37
CA GLY A 16 -6.10 33.22 -12.09
C GLY A 16 -4.91 32.47 -12.67
N ALA A 17 -4.31 33.05 -13.72
CA ALA A 17 -3.05 32.64 -14.36
C ALA A 17 -1.93 32.35 -13.31
N PRO A 18 -0.92 31.53 -13.62
CA PRO A 18 0.06 31.07 -12.62
C PRO A 18 0.87 32.24 -12.05
N GLY A 19 0.42 32.76 -10.91
CA GLY A 19 1.09 33.82 -10.16
C GLY A 19 2.40 33.35 -9.53
N PRO A 20 3.15 34.27 -8.89
CA PRO A 20 4.36 33.94 -8.16
C PRO A 20 4.07 32.90 -7.07
N TRP A 21 4.90 31.87 -7.02
CA TRP A 21 4.69 30.72 -6.15
C TRP A 21 5.96 30.36 -5.40
N LEU A 22 5.81 30.15 -4.08
CA LEU A 22 6.91 29.80 -3.17
C LEU A 22 7.13 28.28 -3.06
N GLY A 23 6.11 27.46 -3.34
CA GLY A 23 6.23 26.01 -3.29
C GLY A 23 6.24 25.41 -1.89
N ILE A 24 5.39 25.91 -0.99
CA ILE A 24 5.22 25.35 0.36
C ILE A 24 3.75 25.12 0.72
N GLN A 25 3.51 24.10 1.53
CA GLN A 25 2.33 24.00 2.40
C GLN A 25 2.71 24.53 3.77
N MET A 26 1.82 25.30 4.40
CA MET A 26 2.13 26.05 5.59
C MET A 26 0.98 26.05 6.59
N GLU A 27 1.34 26.12 7.86
CA GLU A 27 0.43 26.24 9.00
C GLU A 27 0.93 27.33 9.95
N LEU A 28 0.04 27.87 10.77
CA LEU A 28 0.42 28.83 11.80
C LEU A 28 1.08 28.09 12.95
N GLU A 29 2.23 28.57 13.43
CA GLU A 29 2.79 28.09 14.70
C GLU A 29 2.04 28.75 15.87
N PRO A 30 1.30 27.98 16.68
CA PRO A 30 0.44 28.56 17.71
C PRO A 30 1.19 29.06 18.95
N ARG A 31 2.49 28.73 19.11
CA ARG A 31 3.24 29.04 20.34
C ARG A 31 4.37 30.05 20.08
N PRO A 32 4.45 31.14 20.86
CA PRO A 32 5.62 32.00 20.84
C PRO A 32 6.84 31.25 21.38
N PHE A 33 8.04 31.65 20.94
CA PHE A 33 9.29 31.05 21.41
C PHE A 33 10.43 32.08 21.46
N ASP A 34 11.38 31.85 22.35
CA ASP A 34 12.58 32.67 22.50
C ASP A 34 13.79 31.96 21.89
N LEU A 35 14.58 32.71 21.12
CA LEU A 35 15.85 32.23 20.59
C LEU A 35 16.87 33.37 20.58
N GLU A 36 18.06 33.10 21.13
CA GLU A 36 19.19 34.05 21.17
C GLU A 36 18.81 35.44 21.75
N GLY A 37 17.93 35.47 22.75
CA GLY A 37 17.46 36.71 23.39
C GLY A 37 16.41 37.47 22.58
N ARG A 38 15.88 36.90 21.49
CA ARG A 38 14.76 37.43 20.71
C ARG A 38 13.51 36.59 20.93
N THR A 39 12.39 37.24 21.20
CA THR A 39 11.06 36.61 21.27
C THR A 39 10.40 36.65 19.91
N PHE A 40 10.06 35.49 19.37
CA PHE A 40 9.25 35.35 18.17
C PHE A 40 7.80 35.09 18.60
N ALA A 41 6.94 36.08 18.39
CA ALA A 41 5.56 35.96 18.85
C ALA A 41 4.79 34.93 18.01
N HIS A 42 4.99 34.90 16.70
CA HIS A 42 4.35 34.00 15.73
C HIS A 42 5.38 33.51 14.70
N ALA A 43 5.14 32.32 14.15
CA ALA A 43 5.88 31.83 13.00
C ALA A 43 4.94 31.12 12.02
N ILE A 44 5.37 30.98 10.78
CA ILE A 44 4.73 30.12 9.79
C ILE A 44 5.54 28.83 9.75
N ARG A 45 4.91 27.73 10.15
CA ARG A 45 5.49 26.40 10.06
C ARG A 45 5.38 25.91 8.64
N VAL A 46 6.51 25.57 8.03
CA VAL A 46 6.54 24.86 6.76
C VAL A 46 6.10 23.43 7.02
N VAL A 47 4.97 23.00 6.46
CA VAL A 47 4.49 21.62 6.63
C VAL A 47 5.15 20.73 5.59
N VAL A 48 5.17 21.17 4.32
CA VAL A 48 5.78 20.45 3.19
C VAL A 48 6.41 21.47 2.25
N THR A 49 7.56 21.13 1.68
CA THR A 49 8.12 21.81 0.51
C THR A 49 7.80 21.00 -0.74
N VAL A 50 7.30 21.65 -1.78
CA VAL A 50 7.00 20.95 -3.04
C VAL A 50 8.31 20.56 -3.72
N ALA A 51 8.42 19.28 -4.07
CA ALA A 51 9.59 18.71 -4.72
C ALA A 51 9.97 19.49 -6.00
N SER A 52 11.26 19.76 -6.17
CA SER A 52 11.84 20.63 -7.21
C SER A 52 11.26 22.05 -7.27
N GLY A 53 10.47 22.45 -6.28
CA GLY A 53 9.90 23.79 -6.17
C GLY A 53 10.92 24.82 -5.69
N PRO A 54 10.58 26.12 -5.77
CA PRO A 54 11.52 27.19 -5.45
C PRO A 54 11.98 27.18 -3.98
N ALA A 55 11.09 26.89 -3.02
CA ALA A 55 11.46 26.75 -1.61
C ALA A 55 12.45 25.60 -1.34
N GLU A 56 12.22 24.41 -1.90
CA GLU A 56 13.13 23.26 -1.72
C GLU A 56 14.52 23.56 -2.33
N LYS A 57 14.56 24.13 -3.54
CA LYS A 57 15.79 24.56 -4.21
C LYS A 57 16.57 25.60 -3.41
N ALA A 58 15.87 26.49 -2.70
CA ALA A 58 16.47 27.46 -1.81
C ALA A 58 16.89 26.87 -0.45
N GLY A 59 16.66 25.58 -0.23
CA GLY A 59 17.07 24.84 0.95
C GLY A 59 16.13 24.96 2.14
N LEU A 60 14.90 25.47 1.95
CA LEU A 60 13.83 25.39 2.95
C LEU A 60 13.40 23.93 3.14
N ARG A 61 12.99 23.55 4.35
CA ARG A 61 12.67 22.17 4.73
C ARG A 61 11.36 22.10 5.50
N SER A 62 10.71 20.93 5.47
CA SER A 62 9.58 20.65 6.35
C SER A 62 9.96 20.87 7.81
N GLY A 63 9.06 21.55 8.50
CA GLY A 63 9.09 21.95 9.89
C GLY A 63 9.77 23.29 10.17
N ASP A 64 10.54 23.84 9.22
CA ASP A 64 11.15 25.18 9.36
C ASP A 64 10.11 26.21 9.81
N LEU A 65 10.52 27.10 10.71
CA LEU A 65 9.68 28.19 11.19
C LEU A 65 10.10 29.48 10.47
N ILE A 66 9.30 29.91 9.50
CA ILE A 66 9.49 31.22 8.87
C ILE A 66 9.02 32.26 9.87
N VAL A 67 9.92 33.17 10.25
CA VAL A 67 9.67 34.26 11.21
C VAL A 67 9.72 35.64 10.58
N GLY A 68 10.17 35.72 9.32
CA GLY A 68 10.25 36.99 8.61
C GLY A 68 10.38 36.85 7.09
N LEU A 69 10.16 37.97 6.40
CA LEU A 69 10.20 38.11 4.95
C LEU A 69 10.86 39.46 4.58
N ASP A 70 11.89 39.44 3.74
CA ASP A 70 12.68 40.59 3.29
C ASP A 70 13.17 41.49 4.43
N GLY A 71 13.63 40.87 5.52
CA GLY A 71 14.11 41.57 6.71
C GLY A 71 12.99 42.10 7.62
N MET A 72 11.72 41.92 7.26
CA MET A 72 10.58 42.22 8.14
C MET A 72 10.27 41.02 9.03
N ASP A 73 10.28 41.22 10.34
CA ASP A 73 9.74 40.28 11.33
C ASP A 73 8.20 40.32 11.29
N PHE A 74 7.54 39.18 11.53
CA PHE A 74 6.08 39.10 11.55
C PHE A 74 5.45 39.86 12.73
N GLY A 75 6.24 40.17 13.77
CA GLY A 75 5.87 41.12 14.81
C GLY A 75 4.78 40.59 15.74
N VAL A 76 3.68 41.33 15.90
CA VAL A 76 2.61 41.02 16.88
C VAL A 76 1.71 39.85 16.45
N PRO A 77 1.15 39.12 17.43
CA PRO A 77 0.18 38.06 17.20
C PRO A 77 -0.98 38.41 16.25
N SER A 78 -1.25 37.54 15.28
CA SER A 78 -2.41 37.63 14.40
C SER A 78 -2.75 36.27 13.76
N ASP A 79 -4.00 35.87 13.89
CA ASP A 79 -4.64 34.75 13.18
C ASP A 79 -4.60 34.93 11.64
N LYS A 80 -4.52 36.17 11.16
CA LYS A 80 -4.43 36.51 9.73
C LYS A 80 -3.02 36.48 9.15
N LEU A 81 -2.03 35.97 9.87
CA LEU A 81 -0.64 35.93 9.40
C LEU A 81 -0.51 35.15 8.08
N LEU A 82 -1.15 33.98 7.97
CA LEU A 82 -1.10 33.17 6.74
C LEU A 82 -1.70 33.92 5.54
N GLU A 83 -2.84 34.59 5.71
CA GLU A 83 -3.47 35.40 4.66
C GLU A 83 -2.61 36.59 4.23
N ARG A 84 -1.96 37.26 5.19
CA ARG A 84 -1.01 38.36 4.92
C ARG A 84 0.20 37.86 4.16
N PHE A 85 0.78 36.74 4.61
CA PHE A 85 1.94 36.14 3.97
C PHE A 85 1.63 35.70 2.54
N ALA A 86 0.49 35.03 2.33
CA ALA A 86 0.02 34.67 0.99
C ALA A 86 -0.10 35.90 0.08
N ARG A 87 -0.66 37.01 0.59
CA ARG A 87 -0.75 38.29 -0.15
C ARG A 87 0.61 38.91 -0.46
N TRP A 88 1.57 38.84 0.47
CA TRP A 88 2.93 39.34 0.22
C TRP A 88 3.68 38.56 -0.84
N ILE A 89 3.38 37.27 -0.99
CA ILE A 89 3.94 36.46 -2.08
C ILE A 89 3.18 36.72 -3.38
N SER A 90 1.84 36.73 -3.34
CA SER A 90 1.02 36.91 -4.54
C SER A 90 1.13 38.30 -5.17
N GLY A 91 1.53 39.32 -4.39
CA GLY A 91 1.77 40.68 -4.86
C GLY A 91 3.12 40.89 -5.57
N ARG A 92 3.88 39.82 -5.83
CA ARG A 92 5.18 39.84 -6.49
C ARG A 92 5.10 39.37 -7.94
N GLU A 93 6.24 39.37 -8.63
CA GLU A 93 6.35 38.84 -9.97
C GLU A 93 7.11 37.50 -10.00
N VAL A 94 6.88 36.72 -11.06
CA VAL A 94 7.65 35.50 -11.32
C VAL A 94 9.10 35.90 -11.58
N GLY A 95 10.05 35.26 -10.89
CA GLY A 95 11.47 35.62 -10.94
C GLY A 95 11.92 36.52 -9.79
N ASP A 96 10.99 37.13 -9.04
CA ASP A 96 11.35 37.94 -7.87
C ASP A 96 12.07 37.08 -6.82
N ARG A 97 13.07 37.68 -6.18
CA ARG A 97 13.82 37.05 -5.11
C ARG A 97 13.35 37.58 -3.76
N VAL A 98 12.76 36.70 -2.96
CA VAL A 98 12.35 36.98 -1.58
C VAL A 98 13.35 36.40 -0.61
N ARG A 99 13.56 37.03 0.54
CA ARG A 99 14.46 36.55 1.59
C ARG A 99 13.64 36.10 2.79
N LEU A 100 13.64 34.81 3.08
CA LEU A 100 12.97 34.26 4.25
C LEU A 100 13.93 34.22 5.44
N THR A 101 13.51 34.79 6.57
CA THR A 101 14.18 34.56 7.86
C THR A 101 13.56 33.31 8.47
N VAL A 102 14.38 32.29 8.67
CA VAL A 102 13.93 30.93 9.03
C VAL A 102 14.63 30.48 10.29
N VAL A 103 13.86 30.11 11.31
CA VAL A 103 14.35 29.39 12.48
C VAL A 103 14.28 27.89 12.19
N ARG A 104 15.43 27.25 12.14
CA ARG A 104 15.56 25.81 11.90
C ARG A 104 16.04 25.10 13.16
N GLU A 105 15.33 24.06 13.53
CA GLU A 105 15.76 23.13 14.57
C GLU A 105 16.78 22.13 14.02
N ARG A 106 17.85 21.89 14.79
CA ARG A 106 18.82 20.80 14.58
C ARG A 106 18.93 19.96 15.84
N ILE A 107 18.99 18.65 15.66
CA ILE A 107 19.34 17.72 16.73
C ILE A 107 20.76 17.24 16.47
N GLU A 108 21.71 17.72 17.27
CA GLU A 108 23.08 17.19 17.28
C GLU A 108 23.09 15.89 18.07
N ARG A 109 23.51 14.79 17.45
CA ARG A 109 23.62 13.49 18.10
C ARG A 109 25.08 13.12 18.22
N ARG A 110 25.49 12.60 19.37
CA ARG A 110 26.78 11.93 19.54
C ARG A 110 26.57 10.59 20.20
N VAL A 111 27.27 9.60 19.69
CA VAL A 111 27.36 8.27 20.29
C VAL A 111 28.81 8.06 20.67
N SER A 112 29.07 7.75 21.93
CA SER A 112 30.41 7.36 22.37
C SER A 112 30.38 6.03 23.09
N MET A 113 31.38 5.21 22.85
CA MET A 113 31.59 3.92 23.49
C MET A 113 32.87 3.99 24.31
N ASP A 114 32.76 3.78 25.62
CA ASP A 114 33.90 3.85 26.55
C ASP A 114 34.72 5.14 26.41
N GLY A 115 34.03 6.25 26.11
CA GLY A 115 34.61 7.58 25.92
C GLY A 115 35.10 7.89 24.51
N VAL A 116 35.06 6.93 23.57
CA VAL A 116 35.44 7.14 22.17
C VAL A 116 34.20 7.38 21.31
N GLU A 117 34.16 8.47 20.55
CA GLU A 117 33.06 8.75 19.63
C GLU A 117 33.01 7.69 18.52
N VAL A 118 31.84 7.11 18.30
CA VAL A 118 31.60 6.06 17.31
C VAL A 118 30.46 6.46 16.38
N ASP A 119 30.61 6.21 15.09
CA ASP A 119 29.48 6.28 14.15
C ASP A 119 28.67 4.98 14.27
N PRO A 120 27.42 5.01 14.75
CA PRO A 120 26.62 3.80 14.90
C PRO A 120 26.16 3.22 13.54
N GLY A 121 26.26 3.97 12.44
CA GLY A 121 25.66 3.59 11.16
C GLY A 121 24.14 3.34 11.26
N PRO A 122 23.52 2.76 10.23
CA PRO A 122 22.13 2.30 10.30
C PRO A 122 22.01 1.10 11.26
N ILE A 123 21.23 1.25 12.33
CA ILE A 123 20.96 0.16 13.28
C ILE A 123 19.89 -0.76 12.68
N VAL A 124 20.33 -1.86 12.06
CA VAL A 124 19.45 -2.85 11.42
C VAL A 124 18.82 -3.81 12.45
N SER A 125 19.54 -4.11 13.53
CA SER A 125 19.01 -4.87 14.68
C SER A 125 19.67 -4.36 15.97
N PRO A 126 18.92 -3.66 16.83
CA PRO A 126 19.44 -3.18 18.11
C PRO A 126 20.01 -4.32 18.96
N GLU A 127 19.36 -5.49 18.97
CA GLU A 127 19.75 -6.64 19.78
C GLU A 127 21.02 -7.33 19.26
N ALA A 128 21.15 -7.53 17.95
CA ALA A 128 22.37 -8.10 17.37
C ALA A 128 23.57 -7.17 17.60
N MET A 129 23.34 -5.85 17.50
CA MET A 129 24.36 -4.84 17.80
C MET A 129 24.78 -4.86 19.28
N LEU A 130 23.84 -5.12 20.20
CA LEU A 130 24.16 -5.24 21.63
C LEU A 130 24.89 -6.56 21.95
N ARG A 131 24.54 -7.66 21.27
CA ARG A 131 25.14 -8.99 21.49
C ARG A 131 26.54 -9.16 20.89
N SER A 132 26.86 -8.45 19.81
CA SER A 132 28.18 -8.51 19.17
C SER A 132 29.26 -7.75 19.94
N ARG A 133 28.90 -7.07 21.03
CA ARG A 133 29.80 -6.18 21.76
C ARG A 133 30.42 -6.84 22.99
N PRO A 134 31.64 -6.41 23.38
CA PRO A 134 32.30 -6.89 24.58
C PRO A 134 31.41 -6.70 25.82
N ARG A 135 31.37 -7.72 26.68
CA ARG A 135 30.71 -7.64 27.99
C ARG A 135 31.30 -6.45 28.78
N LEU A 136 30.43 -5.64 29.39
CA LEU A 136 30.77 -4.45 30.20
C LEU A 136 31.19 -3.18 29.42
N SER A 137 30.93 -3.08 28.11
CA SER A 137 31.11 -1.81 27.37
C SER A 137 30.02 -0.78 27.73
N HIS A 138 30.40 0.50 27.86
CA HIS A 138 29.50 1.62 28.15
C HIS A 138 29.18 2.42 26.90
N LEU A 139 27.92 2.39 26.47
CA LEU A 139 27.41 3.23 25.39
C LEU A 139 26.75 4.49 25.96
N VAL A 140 27.23 5.66 25.54
CA VAL A 140 26.63 6.95 25.88
C VAL A 140 26.04 7.56 24.60
N LEU A 141 24.73 7.78 24.65
CA LEU A 141 23.97 8.46 23.61
C LEU A 141 23.64 9.86 24.12
N SER A 142 24.03 10.88 23.37
CA SER A 142 23.63 12.26 23.65
C SER A 142 22.94 12.85 22.44
N ALA A 143 21.84 13.55 22.69
CA ALA A 143 21.13 14.34 21.69
C ALA A 143 20.93 15.74 22.26
N ARG A 144 21.37 16.76 21.54
CA ARG A 144 21.21 18.16 21.92
C ARG A 144 20.41 18.88 20.85
N ARG A 145 19.29 19.45 21.28
CA ARG A 145 18.48 20.35 20.47
C ARG A 145 19.23 21.69 20.36
N ARG A 146 19.40 22.17 19.13
CA ARG A 146 19.92 23.49 18.78
C ARG A 146 18.99 24.13 17.76
N PHE A 147 19.02 25.44 17.69
CA PHE A 147 18.31 26.19 16.68
C PHE A 147 19.28 27.11 15.99
N GLU A 148 19.09 27.32 14.70
CA GLU A 148 19.86 28.27 13.90
C GLU A 148 18.88 29.19 13.16
N ILE A 149 19.27 30.46 13.01
CA ILE A 149 18.55 31.42 12.16
C ILE A 149 19.24 31.42 10.79
N LEU A 150 18.46 31.13 9.76
CA LEU A 150 18.89 31.09 8.37
C LEU A 150 18.22 32.21 7.57
N GLU A 151 18.98 32.83 6.69
CA GLU A 151 18.47 33.76 5.68
C GLU A 151 18.44 33.03 4.33
N LEU A 152 17.26 32.59 3.92
CA LEU A 152 17.08 31.78 2.72
C LEU A 152 16.52 32.65 1.58
N PRO A 153 17.35 33.01 0.57
CA PRO A 153 16.86 33.76 -0.57
C PRO A 153 16.19 32.81 -1.58
N VAL A 154 14.88 32.94 -1.75
CA VAL A 154 14.05 32.12 -2.63
C VAL A 154 13.66 32.92 -3.88
N THR A 155 13.95 32.39 -5.06
CA THR A 155 13.47 32.95 -6.33
C THR A 155 12.10 32.38 -6.63
N LEU A 156 11.07 33.23 -6.64
CA LEU A 156 9.70 32.86 -6.96
C LEU A 156 9.62 32.37 -8.40
N GLN A 157 8.80 31.35 -8.62
CA GLN A 157 8.55 30.81 -9.95
C GLN A 157 7.06 30.90 -10.24
N ALA A 158 6.70 30.89 -11.52
CA ALA A 158 5.33 30.55 -11.88
C ALA A 158 5.06 29.17 -11.28
N ARG A 159 3.82 28.92 -10.83
CA ARG A 159 3.41 27.57 -10.44
C ARG A 159 3.54 26.66 -11.67
N GLY A 160 4.70 26.03 -11.81
CA GLY A 160 4.98 25.10 -12.89
C GLY A 160 4.18 23.83 -12.69
N ALA A 161 3.98 23.08 -13.78
CA ALA A 161 3.80 21.63 -13.62
C ALA A 161 4.96 21.16 -12.73
N GLY A 162 4.65 20.44 -11.66
CA GLY A 162 5.65 19.90 -10.74
C GLY A 162 6.70 19.06 -11.50
N PRO A 163 7.68 18.45 -10.80
CA PRO A 163 8.59 17.50 -11.44
C PRO A 163 7.79 16.56 -12.35
N SER A 164 8.32 16.28 -13.54
CA SER A 164 7.67 15.45 -14.55
C SER A 164 7.40 14.07 -13.97
N GLY A 165 6.28 13.94 -13.27
CA GLY A 165 5.81 12.67 -12.75
C GLY A 165 5.59 11.72 -13.91
N THR A 166 5.52 10.43 -13.60
CA THR A 166 5.09 9.43 -14.56
C THR A 166 3.80 9.91 -15.20
N ARG A 167 3.80 9.98 -16.54
CA ARG A 167 2.60 10.38 -17.29
C ARG A 167 1.54 9.33 -16.99
N VAL A 168 0.44 9.76 -16.40
CA VAL A 168 -0.70 8.88 -16.15
C VAL A 168 -1.35 8.59 -17.50
N PRO A 169 -1.79 7.35 -17.78
CA PRO A 169 -2.47 7.02 -19.03
C PRO A 169 -3.63 7.97 -19.35
N ALA A 170 -3.89 8.17 -20.64
CA ALA A 170 -5.07 8.90 -21.09
C ALA A 170 -6.34 8.09 -20.79
N ASP A 171 -7.48 8.76 -20.71
CA ASP A 171 -8.74 8.13 -20.31
C ASP A 171 -9.13 7.00 -21.25
N GLU A 172 -8.92 7.16 -22.57
CA GLU A 172 -9.24 6.15 -23.58
C GLU A 172 -8.37 4.90 -23.48
N ALA A 173 -7.18 5.01 -22.88
CA ALA A 173 -6.29 3.87 -22.63
C ALA A 173 -6.70 3.08 -21.36
N ILE A 174 -7.44 3.72 -20.45
CA ILE A 174 -7.94 3.10 -19.21
C ILE A 174 -9.31 2.49 -19.47
N PHE A 175 -10.22 3.30 -20.02
CA PHE A 175 -11.56 2.91 -20.42
C PHE A 175 -11.80 3.34 -21.86
N PRO A 176 -11.97 2.40 -22.81
CA PRO A 176 -12.29 2.74 -24.19
C PRO A 176 -13.54 3.63 -24.28
N PRO A 177 -13.62 4.55 -25.26
CA PRO A 177 -14.78 5.42 -25.42
C PRO A 177 -16.10 4.65 -25.43
N GLY A 178 -17.07 5.07 -24.61
CA GLY A 178 -18.38 4.43 -24.51
C GLY A 178 -18.43 3.16 -23.64
N SER A 179 -17.32 2.72 -23.05
CA SER A 179 -17.31 1.56 -22.13
C SER A 179 -17.87 1.89 -20.74
N ILE A 180 -17.95 3.17 -20.37
CA ILE A 180 -18.57 3.65 -19.15
C ILE A 180 -19.80 4.46 -19.53
N ALA A 181 -20.98 3.99 -19.11
CA ALA A 181 -22.25 4.66 -19.33
C ALA A 181 -22.66 5.38 -18.05
N LEU A 182 -22.96 6.69 -18.12
CA LEU A 182 -23.34 7.47 -16.94
C LEU A 182 -24.57 6.89 -16.24
N SER A 183 -24.50 6.74 -14.92
CA SER A 183 -25.62 6.42 -14.04
C SER A 183 -26.79 7.40 -14.13
N GLN A 184 -27.96 7.02 -13.59
CA GLN A 184 -29.13 7.92 -13.55
C GLN A 184 -28.84 9.15 -12.68
N GLU A 185 -28.11 8.96 -11.58
CA GLU A 185 -27.69 10.00 -10.64
C GLU A 185 -26.74 10.98 -11.32
N ALA A 186 -25.78 10.48 -12.10
CA ALA A 186 -24.87 11.31 -12.88
C ALA A 186 -25.61 12.14 -13.94
N ARG A 187 -26.59 11.55 -14.63
CA ARG A 187 -27.42 12.28 -15.60
C ARG A 187 -28.25 13.37 -14.93
N LEU A 188 -28.88 13.07 -13.79
CA LEU A 188 -29.62 14.04 -13.00
C LEU A 188 -28.73 15.20 -12.56
N ALA A 189 -27.53 14.91 -12.06
CA ALA A 189 -26.59 15.94 -11.65
C ALA A 189 -26.18 16.86 -12.82
N ARG A 190 -25.95 16.31 -14.01
CA ARG A 190 -25.70 17.11 -15.22
C ARG A 190 -26.90 17.98 -15.59
N SER A 191 -28.13 17.44 -15.55
CA SER A 191 -29.33 18.24 -15.81
C SER A 191 -29.51 19.40 -14.82
N LEU A 192 -29.13 19.22 -13.55
CA LEU A 192 -29.17 20.29 -12.54
C LEU A 192 -28.11 21.37 -12.81
N VAL A 193 -26.92 20.99 -13.30
CA VAL A 193 -25.87 21.95 -13.71
C VAL A 193 -26.38 22.83 -14.86
N GLU A 194 -27.02 22.22 -15.86
CA GLU A 194 -27.64 22.93 -16.99
C GLU A 194 -28.80 23.84 -16.52
N GLU A 195 -29.72 23.34 -15.69
CA GLU A 195 -30.84 24.15 -15.16
C GLU A 195 -30.34 25.38 -14.39
N ARG A 196 -29.22 25.24 -13.69
CA ARG A 196 -28.61 26.31 -12.87
C ARG A 196 -27.59 27.16 -13.64
N ARG A 197 -27.32 26.86 -14.92
CA ARG A 197 -26.33 27.55 -15.76
C ARG A 197 -24.92 27.56 -15.15
N LEU A 198 -24.50 26.40 -14.65
CA LEU A 198 -23.20 26.20 -14.00
C LEU A 198 -22.17 25.48 -14.89
N GLU A 199 -22.43 25.36 -16.19
CA GLU A 199 -21.62 24.59 -17.14
C GLU A 199 -20.18 25.10 -17.18
N SER A 200 -19.99 26.43 -17.30
CA SER A 200 -18.66 27.02 -17.31
C SER A 200 -17.87 26.78 -16.02
N ALA A 201 -18.54 26.66 -14.88
CA ALA A 201 -17.88 26.37 -13.61
C ALA A 201 -17.51 24.89 -13.50
N LEU A 202 -18.35 24.00 -14.06
CA LEU A 202 -18.05 22.58 -14.16
C LEU A 202 -16.88 22.33 -15.12
N ASP A 203 -16.88 22.97 -16.29
CA ASP A 203 -15.80 22.85 -17.28
C ASP A 203 -14.45 23.32 -16.71
N ASP A 204 -14.44 24.42 -15.94
CA ASP A 204 -13.24 24.89 -15.22
C ASP A 204 -12.74 23.84 -14.21
N LEU A 205 -13.65 23.27 -13.43
CA LEU A 205 -13.32 22.26 -12.44
C LEU A 205 -12.77 20.97 -13.09
N GLU A 206 -13.44 20.46 -14.12
CA GLU A 206 -13.00 19.27 -14.87
C GLU A 206 -11.64 19.51 -15.53
N GLY A 207 -11.41 20.70 -16.12
CA GLY A 207 -10.11 21.09 -16.67
C GLY A 207 -8.99 21.08 -15.63
N ARG A 208 -9.25 21.63 -14.43
CA ARG A 208 -8.28 21.61 -13.33
C ARG A 208 -7.99 20.20 -12.81
N LEU A 209 -9.00 19.33 -12.74
CA LEU A 209 -8.83 17.93 -12.32
C LEU A 209 -8.04 17.12 -13.37
N ALA A 210 -8.25 17.40 -14.65
CA ALA A 210 -7.47 16.83 -15.74
C ALA A 210 -5.97 17.20 -15.63
N ASP A 211 -5.68 18.48 -15.38
CA ASP A 211 -4.30 18.96 -15.23
C ASP A 211 -3.59 18.35 -14.02
N LEU A 212 -4.26 18.27 -12.86
CA LEU A 212 -3.69 17.67 -11.65
C LEU A 212 -3.35 16.19 -11.84
N ASN A 213 -4.10 15.47 -12.67
CA ASN A 213 -3.91 14.04 -12.90
C ASN A 213 -3.14 13.72 -14.17
N ARG A 214 -2.54 14.71 -14.85
CA ARG A 214 -1.76 14.47 -16.07
C ARG A 214 -0.44 13.74 -15.78
N THR A 215 0.14 13.97 -14.60
CA THR A 215 1.41 13.39 -14.13
C THR A 215 1.29 13.01 -12.67
N GLY A 216 1.82 11.85 -12.28
CA GLY A 216 1.78 11.37 -10.89
C GLY A 216 3.03 10.57 -10.51
N ASP A 217 3.03 9.99 -9.32
CA ASP A 217 4.00 8.96 -8.93
C ASP A 217 3.69 7.61 -9.62
N ARG A 218 4.63 6.65 -9.57
CA ARG A 218 4.48 5.32 -10.20
C ARG A 218 3.36 4.48 -9.57
N TRP A 219 2.85 4.87 -8.41
CA TRP A 219 1.78 4.19 -7.68
C TRP A 219 0.40 4.76 -8.01
N ARG A 220 0.33 5.87 -8.74
CA ARG A 220 -0.94 6.46 -9.18
C ARG A 220 -1.66 5.50 -10.10
N MET A 221 -2.73 4.89 -9.60
CA MET A 221 -3.60 4.05 -10.40
C MET A 221 -4.28 4.87 -11.50
N GLY A 222 -4.20 4.40 -12.75
CA GLY A 222 -4.87 4.97 -13.90
C GLY A 222 -6.38 5.05 -13.68
N ARG A 223 -7.01 3.99 -13.17
CA ARG A 223 -8.46 3.98 -12.90
C ARG A 223 -8.88 5.00 -11.83
N ALA A 224 -8.07 5.20 -10.79
CA ALA A 224 -8.32 6.25 -9.81
C ALA A 224 -8.17 7.65 -10.44
N ALA A 225 -7.16 7.84 -11.28
CA ALA A 225 -7.00 9.09 -12.02
C ALA A 225 -8.16 9.35 -12.98
N PHE A 226 -8.66 8.32 -13.68
CA PHE A 226 -9.83 8.42 -14.56
C PHE A 226 -11.06 8.93 -13.80
N VAL A 227 -11.38 8.35 -12.64
CA VAL A 227 -12.51 8.80 -11.80
C VAL A 227 -12.31 10.25 -11.33
N GLN A 228 -11.08 10.64 -11.00
CA GLN A 228 -10.81 12.03 -10.60
C GLN A 228 -10.96 13.02 -11.75
N ARG A 229 -10.61 12.63 -12.98
CA ARG A 229 -10.84 13.45 -14.20
C ARG A 229 -12.31 13.48 -14.59
N ASN A 230 -13.04 12.40 -14.31
CA ASN A 230 -14.43 12.18 -14.68
C ASN A 230 -15.27 11.86 -13.43
N PRO A 231 -15.53 12.83 -12.54
CA PRO A 231 -16.12 12.57 -11.22
C PRO A 231 -17.50 11.90 -11.27
N PHE A 232 -18.27 12.15 -12.34
CA PHE A 232 -19.57 11.51 -12.55
C PHE A 232 -19.51 10.02 -12.87
N ALA A 233 -18.35 9.49 -13.25
CA ALA A 233 -18.17 8.08 -13.61
C ALA A 233 -17.94 7.15 -12.40
N ILE A 234 -17.83 7.69 -11.17
CA ILE A 234 -17.45 6.92 -9.98
C ILE A 234 -18.38 5.73 -9.73
N VAL A 235 -19.69 5.93 -9.87
CA VAL A 235 -20.71 4.90 -9.64
C VAL A 235 -20.58 3.78 -10.67
N ASP A 236 -20.35 4.14 -11.93
CA ASP A 236 -20.29 3.20 -13.05
C ASP A 236 -18.98 2.40 -13.05
N VAL A 237 -17.86 3.06 -12.70
CA VAL A 237 -16.56 2.38 -12.52
C VAL A 237 -16.62 1.42 -11.34
N ALA A 238 -17.25 1.81 -10.23
CA ALA A 238 -17.43 0.93 -9.08
C ALA A 238 -18.34 -0.26 -9.43
N GLY A 239 -19.48 -0.02 -10.07
CA GLY A 239 -20.38 -1.09 -10.52
C GLY A 239 -19.69 -2.06 -11.47
N ARG A 240 -18.83 -1.56 -12.37
CA ARG A 240 -18.05 -2.42 -13.26
C ARG A 240 -16.98 -3.24 -12.53
N LEU A 241 -16.33 -2.69 -11.50
CA LEU A 241 -15.41 -3.46 -10.66
C LEU A 241 -16.13 -4.64 -10.03
N PHE A 242 -17.30 -4.42 -9.42
CA PHE A 242 -18.09 -5.48 -8.81
C PHE A 242 -18.53 -6.50 -9.86
N HIS A 243 -19.08 -6.06 -11.00
CA HIS A 243 -19.47 -6.98 -12.07
C HIS A 243 -18.31 -7.81 -12.62
N ASP A 244 -17.13 -7.21 -12.83
CA ASP A 244 -15.96 -7.93 -13.35
C ASP A 244 -15.43 -8.95 -12.31
N LEU A 245 -15.61 -8.68 -11.00
CA LEU A 245 -15.28 -9.61 -9.92
C LEU A 245 -16.35 -10.71 -9.77
N GLU A 246 -17.64 -10.37 -9.83
CA GLU A 246 -18.77 -11.30 -9.82
C GLU A 246 -18.75 -12.22 -11.07
N ASP A 247 -18.42 -11.69 -12.25
CA ASP A 247 -18.21 -12.50 -13.46
C ASP A 247 -17.00 -13.42 -13.28
N ALA A 248 -15.95 -12.92 -12.61
CA ALA A 248 -14.81 -13.73 -12.23
C ALA A 248 -15.19 -14.81 -11.23
N GLU A 249 -16.32 -14.67 -10.52
CA GLU A 249 -17.06 -15.59 -9.61
C GLU A 249 -18.18 -16.42 -10.29
N SER A 250 -18.55 -16.21 -11.56
CA SER A 250 -19.72 -16.89 -12.15
C SER A 250 -19.48 -17.63 -13.48
N CYS A 251 -18.25 -17.70 -13.98
CA CYS A 251 -17.96 -18.23 -15.32
C CYS A 251 -17.30 -19.64 -15.29
N PRO A 252 -17.81 -20.67 -15.99
CA PRO A 252 -17.12 -21.95 -16.12
C PRO A 252 -15.77 -21.83 -16.86
N GLN A 253 -14.90 -22.83 -16.75
CA GLN A 253 -13.56 -22.80 -17.37
C GLN A 253 -13.60 -22.55 -18.89
N PRO A 254 -12.87 -21.55 -19.44
CA PRO A 254 -12.67 -21.48 -20.87
C PRO A 254 -11.66 -22.55 -21.26
N GLY A 255 -12.10 -23.47 -22.12
CA GLY A 255 -11.19 -24.29 -22.91
C GLY A 255 -10.13 -23.41 -23.57
N ILE A 256 -8.88 -23.87 -23.50
CA ILE A 256 -7.67 -23.25 -24.04
C ILE A 256 -7.93 -22.62 -25.43
N GLY A 257 -7.94 -21.28 -25.53
CA GLY A 257 -8.03 -20.60 -26.82
C GLY A 257 -8.29 -19.08 -26.75
N SER A 258 -7.24 -18.29 -26.94
CA SER A 258 -7.21 -16.88 -27.35
C SER A 258 -8.09 -15.85 -26.62
N PHE A 259 -7.46 -14.93 -25.88
CA PHE A 259 -8.01 -13.60 -25.61
C PHE A 259 -8.21 -12.85 -26.93
N GLY A 260 -9.46 -12.66 -27.35
CA GLY A 260 -9.80 -11.93 -28.57
C GLY A 260 -11.23 -11.38 -28.54
N ALA A 261 -11.31 -10.05 -28.52
CA ALA A 261 -12.43 -9.20 -28.94
C ALA A 261 -13.83 -9.46 -28.33
N THR A 262 -14.25 -8.53 -27.47
CA THR A 262 -15.65 -8.30 -27.09
C THR A 262 -16.55 -8.11 -28.31
N ARG A 263 -17.53 -9.02 -28.50
CA ARG A 263 -18.69 -8.79 -29.36
C ARG A 263 -19.81 -8.17 -28.51
N GLY A 264 -20.32 -7.03 -28.93
CA GLY A 264 -21.46 -6.38 -28.31
C GLY A 264 -22.81 -7.04 -28.64
N GLY A 265 -23.82 -6.73 -27.82
CA GLY A 265 -25.22 -6.83 -28.23
C GLY A 265 -26.22 -7.25 -27.16
N ARG A 266 -26.94 -6.25 -26.64
CA ARG A 266 -28.39 -6.24 -26.29
C ARG A 266 -28.90 -7.09 -25.12
N GLY A 267 -29.41 -6.36 -24.12
CA GLY A 267 -30.57 -6.61 -23.26
C GLY A 267 -31.00 -8.06 -23.00
N ALA A 268 -30.82 -8.50 -21.76
CA ALA A 268 -31.52 -9.66 -21.21
C ALA A 268 -32.03 -9.32 -19.82
N GLY A 269 -33.33 -9.56 -19.60
CA GLY A 269 -34.00 -9.35 -18.32
C GLY A 269 -33.55 -10.36 -17.26
N PHE A 270 -33.69 -9.93 -16.00
CA PHE A 270 -33.53 -10.75 -14.79
C PHE A 270 -34.21 -12.12 -14.94
N ARG A 271 -33.42 -13.19 -14.97
CA ARG A 271 -33.83 -14.51 -14.51
C ARG A 271 -32.95 -14.85 -13.31
N ARG A 272 -33.57 -15.08 -12.15
CA ARG A 272 -32.93 -15.77 -11.03
C ARG A 272 -32.61 -17.18 -11.50
N HIS A 273 -31.34 -17.56 -11.40
CA HIS A 273 -30.90 -18.93 -11.64
C HIS A 273 -31.25 -19.77 -10.40
N ASP A 274 -31.94 -20.90 -10.57
CA ASP A 274 -32.12 -21.90 -9.51
C ASP A 274 -30.77 -22.61 -9.26
N PRO A 275 -30.39 -22.88 -8.00
CA PRO A 275 -29.17 -23.61 -7.65
C PRO A 275 -29.44 -25.11 -7.82
N GLY A 276 -29.18 -25.61 -9.01
CA GLY A 276 -29.52 -26.98 -9.37
C GLY A 276 -28.82 -27.45 -10.62
N ASP A 277 -27.51 -27.24 -10.70
CA ASP A 277 -26.54 -28.03 -11.48
C ASP A 277 -25.14 -27.57 -11.04
N GLY A 278 -24.26 -28.52 -10.69
CA GLY A 278 -22.96 -28.27 -10.07
C GLY A 278 -21.93 -27.62 -11.01
N ASP A 279 -22.10 -26.34 -11.28
CA ASP A 279 -21.09 -25.51 -11.94
C ASP A 279 -20.14 -24.95 -10.86
N PRO A 280 -18.81 -25.19 -10.93
CA PRO A 280 -17.91 -24.74 -9.89
C PRO A 280 -17.86 -23.22 -9.89
N THR A 281 -18.09 -22.62 -8.73
CA THR A 281 -17.56 -21.30 -8.38
C THR A 281 -16.13 -21.21 -8.92
N PRO A 282 -15.82 -20.26 -9.80
CA PRO A 282 -14.49 -20.08 -10.34
C PRO A 282 -13.54 -19.74 -9.20
N GLY A 283 -12.36 -20.36 -9.27
CA GLY A 283 -11.52 -20.42 -8.10
C GLY A 283 -10.66 -19.18 -7.84
N PRO A 284 -9.97 -19.18 -6.69
CA PRO A 284 -9.14 -18.09 -6.19
C PRO A 284 -8.20 -17.43 -7.20
N SER A 285 -7.70 -18.19 -8.18
CA SER A 285 -6.80 -17.68 -9.20
C SER A 285 -7.41 -16.57 -10.07
N ARG A 286 -8.73 -16.59 -10.30
CA ARG A 286 -9.39 -15.57 -11.13
C ARG A 286 -9.62 -14.26 -10.39
N ILE A 287 -10.01 -14.33 -9.13
CA ILE A 287 -10.22 -13.14 -8.29
C ILE A 287 -8.91 -12.37 -8.16
N VAL A 288 -7.79 -13.07 -7.91
CA VAL A 288 -6.46 -12.46 -7.87
C VAL A 288 -6.06 -11.88 -9.23
N ALA A 289 -6.39 -12.53 -10.35
CA ALA A 289 -6.14 -11.98 -11.68
C ALA A 289 -6.92 -10.69 -11.92
N GLY A 290 -8.21 -10.67 -11.56
CA GLY A 290 -9.07 -9.49 -11.63
C GLY A 290 -8.53 -8.36 -10.76
N ALA A 291 -8.22 -8.65 -9.49
CA ALA A 291 -7.68 -7.67 -8.55
C ALA A 291 -6.32 -7.10 -9.01
N ALA A 292 -5.44 -7.93 -9.58
CA ALA A 292 -4.16 -7.49 -10.15
C ALA A 292 -4.36 -6.56 -11.35
N GLU A 293 -5.32 -6.87 -12.22
CA GLU A 293 -5.66 -6.05 -13.37
C GLU A 293 -6.23 -4.70 -12.93
N TRP A 294 -7.20 -4.70 -12.00
CA TRP A 294 -7.81 -3.49 -11.44
C TRP A 294 -6.85 -2.61 -10.64
N SER A 295 -5.77 -3.20 -10.10
CA SER A 295 -4.71 -2.50 -9.36
C SER A 295 -3.56 -1.96 -10.23
N ASP A 296 -3.68 -2.04 -11.56
CA ASP A 296 -2.61 -1.70 -12.53
C ASP A 296 -1.28 -2.43 -12.27
N CYS A 297 -1.36 -3.62 -11.68
CA CYS A 297 -0.24 -4.55 -11.56
C CYS A 297 -0.15 -5.39 -12.83
N GLY A 298 -1.30 -5.96 -13.23
CA GLY A 298 -1.42 -7.02 -14.22
C GLY A 298 -0.63 -8.28 -13.81
N ALA A 299 -0.87 -9.40 -14.50
CA ALA A 299 0.01 -10.58 -14.39
C ALA A 299 0.61 -10.99 -15.75
N GLY A 300 -0.03 -10.61 -16.85
CA GLY A 300 0.32 -11.10 -18.18
C GLY A 300 -0.06 -12.56 -18.39
N PRO A 301 0.35 -13.17 -19.52
CA PRO A 301 0.13 -14.60 -19.74
C PRO A 301 1.01 -15.40 -18.78
N VAL A 302 0.38 -16.03 -17.79
CA VAL A 302 1.01 -16.94 -16.83
C VAL A 302 0.55 -18.35 -17.14
N ARG A 303 1.49 -19.29 -17.26
CA ARG A 303 1.15 -20.71 -17.39
C ARG A 303 0.88 -21.23 -15.99
N LEU A 304 -0.36 -21.64 -15.72
CA LEU A 304 -0.70 -22.23 -14.43
C LEU A 304 -0.24 -23.69 -14.35
N PRO A 305 0.24 -24.13 -13.18
CA PRO A 305 0.59 -25.53 -12.95
C PRO A 305 -0.64 -26.43 -13.11
N ARG A 306 -0.42 -27.70 -13.45
CA ARG A 306 -1.47 -28.73 -13.48
C ARG A 306 -1.07 -29.85 -12.52
N LEU A 307 -1.83 -29.99 -11.45
CA LEU A 307 -1.61 -31.04 -10.45
C LEU A 307 -2.25 -32.36 -10.91
N ALA A 308 -1.66 -33.48 -10.49
CA ALA A 308 -2.28 -34.79 -10.65
C ALA A 308 -3.57 -34.87 -9.81
N SER A 309 -4.63 -35.41 -10.42
CA SER A 309 -5.97 -35.37 -9.84
C SER A 309 -6.17 -36.28 -8.62
N ARG A 310 -5.44 -37.40 -8.49
CA ARG A 310 -5.46 -38.32 -7.33
C ARG A 310 -4.43 -39.45 -7.45
N GLY A 311 -4.20 -40.18 -6.35
CA GLY A 311 -3.53 -41.49 -6.37
C GLY A 311 -2.02 -41.41 -6.37
N LEU A 312 -1.48 -40.28 -5.92
CA LEU A 312 -0.06 -40.12 -5.65
C LEU A 312 0.26 -40.65 -4.26
N SER A 313 1.47 -41.16 -4.08
CA SER A 313 2.04 -41.31 -2.74
C SER A 313 2.26 -39.93 -2.10
N VAL A 314 2.35 -39.90 -0.76
CA VAL A 314 2.66 -38.67 0.00
C VAL A 314 3.93 -37.99 -0.53
N GLU A 315 4.98 -38.76 -0.83
CA GLU A 315 6.24 -38.20 -1.34
C GLU A 315 6.11 -37.56 -2.73
N GLU A 316 5.36 -38.20 -3.64
CA GLU A 316 5.08 -37.66 -4.97
C GLU A 316 4.20 -36.40 -4.89
N ARG A 317 3.23 -36.37 -3.97
CA ARG A 317 2.39 -35.21 -3.70
C ARG A 317 3.21 -34.03 -3.18
N LEU A 318 4.13 -34.29 -2.25
CA LEU A 318 5.06 -33.28 -1.75
C LEU A 318 6.06 -32.81 -2.82
N ASP A 319 6.44 -33.66 -3.78
CA ASP A 319 7.27 -33.27 -4.92
C ASP A 319 6.53 -32.28 -5.84
N GLU A 320 5.24 -32.49 -6.09
CA GLU A 320 4.40 -31.54 -6.83
C GLU A 320 4.31 -30.18 -6.11
N VAL A 321 4.10 -30.17 -4.79
CA VAL A 321 4.10 -28.92 -3.99
C VAL A 321 5.41 -28.16 -4.16
N VAL A 322 6.55 -28.85 -3.99
CA VAL A 322 7.88 -28.24 -4.15
C VAL A 322 8.08 -27.70 -5.56
N ALA A 323 7.59 -28.39 -6.58
CA ALA A 323 7.69 -27.93 -7.97
C ALA A 323 6.90 -26.62 -8.20
N VAL A 324 5.68 -26.52 -7.69
CA VAL A 324 4.87 -25.29 -7.72
C VAL A 324 5.57 -24.14 -7.00
N LEU A 325 6.08 -24.38 -5.78
CA LEU A 325 6.78 -23.35 -5.01
C LEU A 325 8.01 -22.84 -5.76
N ARG A 326 8.76 -23.73 -6.42
CA ARG A 326 9.91 -23.35 -7.26
C ARG A 326 9.50 -22.52 -8.47
N GLU A 327 8.37 -22.82 -9.10
CA GLU A 327 7.86 -22.02 -10.23
C GLU A 327 7.46 -20.61 -9.77
N GLY A 328 6.70 -20.52 -8.67
CA GLY A 328 6.39 -19.24 -8.02
C GLY A 328 7.67 -18.46 -7.65
N LYS A 329 8.69 -19.17 -7.14
CA LYS A 329 9.97 -18.55 -6.72
C LYS A 329 10.70 -17.87 -7.86
N GLN A 330 10.65 -18.43 -9.07
CA GLN A 330 11.27 -17.79 -10.23
C GLN A 330 10.64 -16.43 -10.55
N HIS A 331 9.31 -16.32 -10.41
CA HIS A 331 8.59 -15.06 -10.56
C HIS A 331 8.92 -14.09 -9.41
N HIS A 332 8.96 -14.57 -8.16
CA HIS A 332 9.40 -13.76 -7.01
C HIS A 332 10.81 -13.18 -7.21
N ASP A 333 11.77 -13.99 -7.63
CA ASP A 333 13.14 -13.53 -7.87
C ASP A 333 13.22 -12.49 -8.99
N ARG A 334 12.44 -12.65 -10.07
CA ARG A 334 12.33 -11.63 -11.11
C ARG A 334 11.69 -10.35 -10.59
N ALA A 335 10.69 -10.47 -9.73
CA ALA A 335 9.98 -9.33 -9.15
C ALA A 335 10.90 -8.41 -8.34
N PHE A 336 11.86 -9.00 -7.63
CA PHE A 336 12.81 -8.27 -6.78
C PHE A 336 14.23 -8.17 -7.38
N SER A 337 14.41 -8.47 -8.67
CA SER A 337 15.72 -8.55 -9.33
C SER A 337 16.51 -7.22 -9.37
N GLU A 338 15.82 -6.08 -9.29
CA GLU A 338 16.43 -4.74 -9.23
C GLU A 338 16.86 -4.32 -7.81
N LEU A 339 16.67 -5.18 -6.81
CA LEU A 339 17.01 -4.91 -5.41
C LEU A 339 18.11 -5.85 -4.91
N SER A 340 19.14 -5.25 -4.32
CA SER A 340 20.19 -5.98 -3.62
C SER A 340 19.70 -6.55 -2.27
N GLU A 341 20.40 -7.54 -1.71
CA GLU A 341 20.06 -8.10 -0.38
C GLU A 341 20.06 -7.04 0.74
N PRO A 342 21.01 -6.10 0.81
CA PRO A 342 20.95 -5.02 1.79
C PRO A 342 19.75 -4.09 1.60
N GLU A 343 19.33 -3.82 0.35
CA GLU A 343 18.13 -3.02 0.05
C GLU A 343 16.85 -3.76 0.47
N MET A 344 16.76 -5.06 0.20
CA MET A 344 15.64 -5.90 0.64
C MET A 344 15.55 -5.96 2.17
N THR A 345 16.68 -6.13 2.85
CA THR A 345 16.75 -6.14 4.32
C THR A 345 16.32 -4.79 4.90
N PHE A 346 16.81 -3.69 4.31
CA PHE A 346 16.40 -2.34 4.69
C PHE A 346 14.90 -2.12 4.50
N LEU A 347 14.35 -2.50 3.34
CA LEU A 347 12.92 -2.41 3.07
C LEU A 347 12.13 -3.18 4.13
N LEU A 348 12.47 -4.44 4.37
CA LEU A 348 11.77 -5.31 5.32
C LEU A 348 11.68 -4.70 6.73
N GLY A 349 12.73 -4.02 7.19
CA GLY A 349 12.73 -3.31 8.47
C GLY A 349 12.02 -1.95 8.44
N GLN A 350 12.05 -1.25 7.31
CA GLN A 350 11.45 0.08 7.18
C GLN A 350 9.93 0.05 6.98
N LEU A 351 9.37 -1.03 6.43
CA LEU A 351 7.93 -1.16 6.13
C LEU A 351 7.03 -0.96 7.37
N GLU A 352 7.45 -1.45 8.54
CA GLU A 352 6.70 -1.25 9.78
C GLU A 352 6.62 0.23 10.16
N THR A 353 7.74 0.92 10.01
CA THR A 353 7.84 2.36 10.28
C THR A 353 7.03 3.17 9.27
N LEU A 354 7.08 2.78 8.00
CA LEU A 354 6.31 3.40 6.94
C LEU A 354 4.80 3.27 7.19
N GLY A 355 4.33 2.07 7.53
CA GLY A 355 2.93 1.80 7.88
C GLY A 355 2.44 2.63 9.06
N LYS A 356 3.20 2.65 10.17
CA LYS A 356 2.82 3.43 11.36
C LYS A 356 2.68 4.92 11.07
N GLU A 357 3.53 5.47 10.22
CA GLU A 357 3.44 6.90 9.87
C GLU A 357 2.27 7.19 8.93
N LEU A 358 1.96 6.31 7.98
CA LEU A 358 0.78 6.43 7.12
C LEU A 358 -0.54 6.42 7.91
N THR A 359 -0.61 5.63 8.99
CA THR A 359 -1.79 5.62 9.89
C THR A 359 -1.93 6.94 10.63
N ARG A 360 -0.80 7.54 11.05
CA ARG A 360 -0.78 8.77 11.84
C ARG A 360 -1.01 10.02 11.00
N HIS A 361 -0.44 10.07 9.80
CA HIS A 361 -0.43 11.24 8.94
C HIS A 361 -0.48 10.85 7.46
N ILE A 362 -1.28 11.59 6.68
CA ILE A 362 -1.39 11.41 5.22
C ILE A 362 -0.06 11.80 4.52
N TYR A 363 0.79 12.61 5.17
CA TYR A 363 2.06 13.07 4.63
C TYR A 363 3.25 12.30 5.21
N LEU A 364 3.94 11.55 4.36
CA LEU A 364 5.17 10.81 4.69
C LEU A 364 6.34 11.71 5.14
N GLU A 365 6.27 12.99 4.83
CA GLU A 365 7.32 13.97 5.11
C GLU A 365 7.14 14.69 6.45
N ASN A 366 6.06 14.38 7.18
CA ASN A 366 5.79 15.03 8.45
C ASN A 366 6.79 14.53 9.52
N GLY A 367 7.71 15.40 9.94
CA GLY A 367 8.73 15.09 10.94
C GLY A 367 10.16 15.41 10.50
N PHE A 368 10.58 16.64 10.79
CA PHE A 368 11.92 17.22 10.63
C PHE A 368 13.10 16.24 10.51
N GLY A 369 13.75 16.22 9.34
CA GLY A 369 15.13 15.73 9.15
C GLY A 369 15.47 14.40 9.82
N SER A 370 14.45 13.57 10.06
CA SER A 370 14.56 12.41 10.91
C SER A 370 15.04 11.25 10.05
N VAL A 371 15.86 10.37 10.63
CA VAL A 371 16.28 9.11 9.99
C VAL A 371 15.06 8.34 9.47
N ARG A 372 13.92 8.48 10.17
CA ARG A 372 12.61 7.96 9.78
C ARG A 372 12.12 8.50 8.44
N VAL A 373 12.06 9.83 8.25
CA VAL A 373 11.52 10.42 7.00
C VAL A 373 12.39 10.05 5.81
N GLU A 374 13.72 10.17 5.93
CA GLU A 374 14.63 9.74 4.86
C GLU A 374 14.54 8.23 4.60
N GLY A 375 14.35 7.44 5.66
CA GLY A 375 14.08 6.01 5.57
C GLY A 375 12.81 5.70 4.78
N ASN A 376 11.69 6.36 5.10
CA ASN A 376 10.41 6.20 4.42
C ASN A 376 10.49 6.63 2.94
N LYS A 377 11.12 7.78 2.66
CA LYS A 377 11.35 8.24 1.28
C LYS A 377 12.20 7.24 0.49
N ARG A 378 13.24 6.67 1.12
CA ARG A 378 14.05 5.61 0.51
C ARG A 378 13.23 4.34 0.29
N ALA A 379 12.39 3.93 1.24
CA ALA A 379 11.55 2.76 1.10
C ALA A 379 10.58 2.89 -0.08
N VAL A 380 9.90 4.03 -0.23
CA VAL A 380 9.02 4.29 -1.39
C VAL A 380 9.79 4.16 -2.71
N ARG A 381 10.98 4.76 -2.82
CA ARG A 381 11.83 4.65 -4.03
C ARG A 381 12.29 3.23 -4.32
N LEU A 382 12.55 2.41 -3.30
CA LEU A 382 12.95 1.02 -3.48
C LEU A 382 11.75 0.14 -3.87
N LEU A 383 10.58 0.37 -3.28
CA LEU A 383 9.35 -0.29 -3.67
C LEU A 383 9.02 -0.03 -5.15
N GLU A 384 9.37 1.16 -5.69
CA GLU A 384 9.13 1.48 -7.10
C GLU A 384 9.93 0.59 -8.05
N LYS A 385 11.00 -0.06 -7.59
CA LYS A 385 11.80 -1.02 -8.36
C LYS A 385 11.18 -2.41 -8.41
N VAL A 386 10.17 -2.70 -7.58
CA VAL A 386 9.52 -4.01 -7.54
C VAL A 386 8.66 -4.21 -8.78
N ASN A 387 8.91 -5.29 -9.52
CA ASN A 387 8.09 -5.66 -10.67
C ASN A 387 6.82 -6.38 -10.18
N ARG A 388 5.76 -5.60 -9.99
CA ARG A 388 4.44 -6.04 -9.52
C ARG A 388 3.77 -7.09 -10.40
N ARG A 389 4.07 -7.09 -11.71
CA ARG A 389 3.53 -8.07 -12.65
C ARG A 389 4.06 -9.47 -12.39
N GLU A 390 5.35 -9.56 -12.09
CA GLU A 390 5.97 -10.83 -11.70
C GLU A 390 5.49 -11.29 -10.33
N LEU A 391 5.28 -10.38 -9.36
CA LEU A 391 4.65 -10.71 -8.08
C LEU A 391 3.22 -11.25 -8.25
N ALA A 392 2.40 -10.60 -9.08
CA ALA A 392 1.05 -11.08 -9.38
C ALA A 392 1.09 -12.46 -10.07
N ALA A 393 2.04 -12.69 -10.98
CA ALA A 393 2.22 -14.01 -11.60
C ALA A 393 2.60 -15.10 -10.59
N ALA A 394 3.48 -14.81 -9.62
CA ALA A 394 3.77 -15.72 -8.53
C ALA A 394 2.50 -16.04 -7.73
N ALA A 395 1.71 -15.02 -7.37
CA ALA A 395 0.46 -15.21 -6.66
C ALA A 395 -0.55 -16.07 -7.42
N LEU A 396 -0.70 -15.88 -8.74
CA LEU A 396 -1.59 -16.70 -9.58
C LEU A 396 -1.20 -18.19 -9.60
N ILE A 397 0.09 -18.49 -9.67
CA ILE A 397 0.59 -19.88 -9.62
C ILE A 397 0.21 -20.53 -8.30
N LEU A 398 0.43 -19.82 -7.17
CA LEU A 398 0.15 -20.34 -5.84
C LEU A 398 -1.37 -20.46 -5.57
N CYS A 399 -2.17 -19.50 -6.04
CA CYS A 399 -3.64 -19.59 -5.96
C CYS A 399 -4.18 -20.74 -6.79
N SER A 400 -3.62 -20.99 -7.98
CA SER A 400 -4.02 -22.13 -8.81
C SER A 400 -3.66 -23.47 -8.15
N PHE A 401 -2.58 -23.51 -7.37
CA PHE A 401 -2.24 -24.66 -6.55
C PHE A 401 -3.26 -24.91 -5.44
N VAL A 402 -3.63 -23.87 -4.68
CA VAL A 402 -4.67 -23.94 -3.63
C VAL A 402 -6.02 -24.38 -4.22
N GLU A 403 -6.43 -23.77 -5.32
CA GLU A 403 -7.66 -24.10 -6.04
C GLU A 403 -7.71 -25.58 -6.45
N GLN A 404 -6.61 -26.10 -7.02
CA GLN A 404 -6.52 -27.51 -7.42
C GLN A 404 -6.39 -28.46 -6.22
N SER A 405 -6.03 -27.95 -5.04
CA SER A 405 -5.90 -28.74 -3.82
C SER A 405 -7.25 -29.04 -3.15
N ARG A 406 -8.34 -28.35 -3.50
CA ARG A 406 -9.70 -28.62 -2.96
C ARG A 406 -10.21 -30.05 -3.24
N GLY A 407 -9.65 -30.74 -4.23
CA GLY A 407 -10.05 -32.10 -4.62
C GLY A 407 -9.41 -33.21 -3.77
N ALA A 408 -8.97 -34.30 -4.42
CA ALA A 408 -8.38 -35.47 -3.76
C ALA A 408 -7.00 -35.24 -3.10
N PHE A 409 -6.56 -33.97 -3.00
CA PHE A 409 -5.28 -33.60 -2.39
C PHE A 409 -5.27 -33.93 -0.89
N ARG A 410 -6.40 -33.70 -0.20
CA ARG A 410 -6.62 -34.12 1.19
C ARG A 410 -6.47 -35.63 1.33
N GLU A 411 -7.04 -36.41 0.42
CA GLU A 411 -7.03 -37.90 0.45
C GLU A 411 -5.61 -38.47 0.36
N ASP A 412 -4.77 -37.93 -0.52
CA ASP A 412 -3.39 -38.40 -0.71
C ASP A 412 -2.48 -38.03 0.48
N LEU A 413 -2.88 -37.05 1.31
CA LEU A 413 -2.15 -36.58 2.49
C LEU A 413 -2.73 -37.10 3.82
N VAL A 414 -3.85 -37.84 3.80
CA VAL A 414 -4.45 -38.41 5.01
C VAL A 414 -3.38 -39.23 5.73
N SER A 415 -2.98 -38.68 6.85
CA SER A 415 -1.98 -39.25 7.73
C SER A 415 -2.61 -39.31 9.11
N GLY A 416 -2.36 -40.40 9.84
CA GLY A 416 -2.83 -40.57 11.22
C GLY A 416 -2.05 -39.68 12.20
N LEU A 417 -1.85 -38.42 11.84
CA LEU A 417 -1.13 -37.43 12.63
C LEU A 417 -2.07 -36.91 13.72
N ASP A 418 -1.68 -37.10 14.98
CA ASP A 418 -2.37 -36.55 16.15
C ASP A 418 -1.97 -35.09 16.44
N ARG A 419 -1.00 -34.55 15.69
CA ARG A 419 -0.43 -33.20 15.88
C ARG A 419 0.19 -32.68 14.57
N PRO A 420 0.37 -31.37 14.41
CA PRO A 420 1.11 -30.81 13.27
C PRO A 420 2.55 -31.33 13.22
N GLU A 421 2.97 -31.84 12.06
CA GLU A 421 4.33 -32.33 11.83
C GLU A 421 4.97 -31.71 10.59
N VAL A 422 6.26 -31.42 10.69
CA VAL A 422 7.05 -31.00 9.52
C VAL A 422 7.35 -32.24 8.67
N VAL A 423 6.56 -32.45 7.63
CA VAL A 423 6.69 -33.61 6.74
C VAL A 423 7.87 -33.44 5.76
N ARG A 424 8.28 -32.20 5.46
CA ARG A 424 9.41 -31.94 4.57
C ARG A 424 10.11 -30.60 4.85
N GLN A 425 11.43 -30.62 4.83
CA GLN A 425 12.26 -29.40 4.84
C GLN A 425 12.59 -28.98 3.41
N THR A 426 12.45 -27.69 3.10
CA THR A 426 12.80 -27.15 1.78
C THR A 426 13.63 -25.88 1.91
N GLU A 427 14.30 -25.52 0.83
CA GLU A 427 15.02 -24.25 0.67
C GLU A 427 14.12 -22.99 0.73
N LEU A 428 12.79 -23.16 0.61
CA LEU A 428 11.81 -22.07 0.69
C LEU A 428 11.09 -22.01 2.05
N GLY A 429 11.37 -22.95 2.95
CA GLY A 429 10.70 -23.12 4.24
C GLY A 429 10.14 -24.53 4.43
N PRO A 430 9.73 -24.91 5.65
CA PRO A 430 9.14 -26.22 5.91
C PRO A 430 7.76 -26.37 5.26
N ILE A 431 7.40 -27.61 4.96
CA ILE A 431 6.02 -28.02 4.67
C ILE A 431 5.50 -28.74 5.93
N VAL A 432 4.40 -28.23 6.47
CA VAL A 432 3.74 -28.74 7.68
C VAL A 432 2.39 -29.35 7.29
N VAL A 433 2.08 -30.51 7.86
CA VAL A 433 0.76 -31.14 7.74
C VAL A 433 0.19 -31.32 9.14
N ALA A 434 -1.04 -30.87 9.34
CA ALA A 434 -1.84 -31.12 10.54
C ALA A 434 -2.90 -32.19 10.27
N GLY A 435 -3.41 -32.78 11.36
CA GLY A 435 -4.30 -33.94 11.33
C GLY A 435 -5.74 -33.57 11.00
N THR A 436 -6.68 -34.41 11.42
CA THR A 436 -8.13 -34.13 11.36
C THR A 436 -8.71 -33.79 12.73
N GLY A 437 -7.83 -33.52 13.69
CA GLY A 437 -8.17 -33.31 15.08
C GLY A 437 -7.53 -32.03 15.56
N ARG A 438 -8.10 -31.49 16.63
CA ARG A 438 -7.73 -30.19 17.17
C ARG A 438 -6.22 -30.05 17.42
N SER A 439 -5.68 -28.98 16.86
CA SER A 439 -4.28 -28.63 16.71
C SER A 439 -4.08 -27.18 17.11
N TYR A 440 -2.83 -26.87 17.47
CA TYR A 440 -2.39 -25.51 17.77
C TYR A 440 -1.12 -25.26 16.98
N ILE A 441 -1.18 -24.30 16.06
CA ILE A 441 -0.21 -24.12 14.97
C ILE A 441 0.42 -22.73 15.09
N GLU A 442 1.73 -22.70 15.35
CA GLU A 442 2.52 -21.46 15.47
C GLU A 442 3.62 -21.34 14.40
N ASN A 443 3.68 -22.27 13.44
CA ASN A 443 4.83 -22.45 12.57
C ASN A 443 4.89 -21.40 11.44
N ASP A 444 6.02 -20.69 11.34
CA ASP A 444 6.40 -20.00 10.09
C ASP A 444 6.82 -21.05 9.06
N ALA A 445 5.96 -21.31 8.07
CA ALA A 445 6.17 -22.34 7.06
C ALA A 445 5.95 -21.82 5.65
N ALA A 446 6.58 -22.51 4.68
CA ALA A 446 6.32 -22.24 3.27
C ALA A 446 4.90 -22.67 2.90
N VAL A 447 4.48 -23.83 3.43
CA VAL A 447 3.14 -24.37 3.28
C VAL A 447 2.72 -25.04 4.60
N ILE A 448 1.53 -24.73 5.07
CA ILE A 448 0.79 -25.42 6.12
C ILE A 448 -0.44 -26.01 5.43
N ILE A 449 -0.67 -27.31 5.64
CA ILE A 449 -1.84 -28.02 5.14
C ILE A 449 -2.53 -28.61 6.36
N ASP A 450 -3.67 -28.04 6.73
CA ASP A 450 -4.53 -28.60 7.75
C ASP A 450 -5.59 -29.48 7.11
N LEU A 451 -5.66 -30.74 7.55
CA LEU A 451 -6.64 -31.68 7.04
C LEU A 451 -7.98 -31.53 7.78
N GLY A 452 -8.09 -30.61 8.75
CA GLY A 452 -9.31 -30.10 9.36
C GLY A 452 -9.39 -30.35 10.86
N GLY A 453 -10.46 -29.88 11.49
CA GLY A 453 -10.62 -29.91 12.94
C GLY A 453 -10.81 -28.49 13.48
N ASP A 454 -11.21 -28.34 14.74
CA ASP A 454 -11.40 -27.00 15.33
C ASP A 454 -10.05 -26.49 15.89
N ASP A 455 -9.23 -25.94 15.01
CA ASP A 455 -7.82 -25.62 15.23
C ASP A 455 -7.60 -24.16 15.66
N VAL A 456 -6.37 -23.88 16.08
CA VAL A 456 -5.96 -22.55 16.52
C VAL A 456 -4.65 -22.19 15.85
N TYR A 457 -4.66 -21.12 15.08
CA TYR A 457 -3.51 -20.60 14.36
C TYR A 457 -3.02 -19.30 14.99
N THR A 458 -1.72 -19.18 15.21
CA THR A 458 -1.13 -17.95 15.74
C THR A 458 0.20 -17.60 15.06
N GLY A 459 0.93 -16.63 15.61
CA GLY A 459 2.22 -16.19 15.08
C GLY A 459 2.06 -15.43 13.77
N HIS A 460 2.84 -15.80 12.76
CA HIS A 460 2.82 -15.24 11.40
C HIS A 460 2.25 -16.23 10.37
N ALA A 461 1.31 -17.10 10.79
CA ALA A 461 0.68 -18.07 9.89
C ALA A 461 0.20 -17.39 8.59
N ALA A 462 0.52 -18.03 7.45
CA ALA A 462 0.25 -17.52 6.10
C ALA A 462 0.85 -16.14 5.76
N ALA A 463 1.84 -15.64 6.51
CA ALA A 463 2.53 -14.39 6.19
C ALA A 463 3.94 -14.61 5.63
N SER A 464 4.18 -14.09 4.44
CA SER A 464 5.53 -14.08 3.84
C SER A 464 6.46 -13.11 4.56
N SER A 465 7.78 -13.27 4.38
CA SER A 465 8.81 -12.38 4.94
C SER A 465 10.02 -12.26 4.02
N GLY A 466 9.84 -11.58 2.88
CA GLY A 466 10.92 -11.27 1.93
C GLY A 466 11.62 -12.50 1.39
N ARG A 467 12.94 -12.43 1.18
CA ARG A 467 13.70 -13.55 0.57
C ARG A 467 13.83 -14.78 1.48
N ARG A 468 13.68 -14.62 2.79
CA ARG A 468 13.83 -15.72 3.77
C ARG A 468 12.64 -16.69 3.69
N LEU A 469 11.44 -16.14 3.55
CA LEU A 469 10.20 -16.88 3.42
C LEU A 469 9.37 -16.19 2.33
N PRO A 470 9.71 -16.41 1.04
CA PRO A 470 9.09 -15.69 -0.08
C PRO A 470 7.59 -16.00 -0.19
N PHE A 471 7.20 -17.20 0.23
CA PHE A 471 5.82 -17.67 0.27
C PHE A 471 5.51 -18.21 1.65
N SER A 472 4.31 -17.92 2.13
CA SER A 472 3.72 -18.64 3.25
C SER A 472 2.26 -18.90 2.90
N ILE A 473 1.92 -20.18 2.74
CA ILE A 473 0.61 -20.65 2.32
C ILE A 473 0.01 -21.47 3.45
N LEU A 474 -1.24 -21.21 3.81
CA LEU A 474 -2.06 -22.04 4.69
C LEU A 474 -3.28 -22.50 3.89
N ILE A 475 -3.50 -23.81 3.88
CA ILE A 475 -4.70 -24.44 3.33
C ILE A 475 -5.35 -25.20 4.47
N ASP A 476 -6.53 -24.75 4.87
CA ASP A 476 -7.40 -25.48 5.78
C ASP A 476 -8.51 -26.17 4.97
N PHE A 477 -8.76 -27.44 5.26
CA PHE A 477 -9.84 -28.22 4.64
C PHE A 477 -11.14 -28.18 5.44
N GLY A 478 -11.17 -27.48 6.59
CA GLY A 478 -12.35 -27.03 7.30
C GLY A 478 -12.43 -27.50 8.75
N GLY A 479 -13.31 -26.86 9.50
CA GLY A 479 -13.34 -26.89 10.96
C GLY A 479 -14.00 -25.62 11.48
N ASN A 480 -14.13 -25.42 12.78
CA ASN A 480 -14.46 -24.09 13.31
C ASN A 480 -13.22 -23.52 13.98
N ASP A 481 -12.52 -22.66 13.25
CA ASP A 481 -11.12 -22.33 13.47
C ASP A 481 -10.91 -20.94 14.08
N ALA A 482 -9.82 -20.85 14.85
CA ALA A 482 -9.42 -19.61 15.50
C ALA A 482 -8.06 -19.14 14.99
N TYR A 483 -8.09 -18.21 14.04
CA TYR A 483 -6.92 -17.49 13.57
C TYR A 483 -6.67 -16.30 14.49
N GLU A 484 -5.86 -16.46 15.52
CA GLU A 484 -5.65 -15.44 16.56
C GLU A 484 -4.18 -15.10 16.77
N THR A 485 -3.81 -13.84 16.53
CA THR A 485 -2.45 -13.36 16.80
C THR A 485 -2.42 -11.97 17.41
N SER A 486 -1.46 -11.77 18.32
CA SER A 486 -1.11 -10.45 18.84
C SER A 486 0.03 -9.79 18.07
N LEU A 487 0.59 -10.48 17.06
CA LEU A 487 1.68 -9.97 16.23
C LEU A 487 1.14 -9.17 15.04
N ASP A 488 2.00 -8.31 14.50
CA ASP A 488 1.79 -7.73 13.17
C ASP A 488 2.24 -8.75 12.10
N TRP A 489 1.78 -8.62 10.85
CA TRP A 489 2.18 -9.48 9.71
C TRP A 489 1.66 -10.93 9.85
N ALA A 490 0.38 -11.16 9.59
CA ALA A 490 -0.26 -12.49 9.76
C ALA A 490 -1.39 -12.71 8.75
N GLN A 491 -2.03 -13.88 8.77
CA GLN A 491 -3.32 -14.15 8.11
C GLN A 491 -3.33 -13.73 6.63
N GLY A 492 -2.45 -14.36 5.85
CA GLY A 492 -2.35 -14.09 4.41
C GLY A 492 -1.55 -12.84 4.05
N CYS A 493 -0.71 -12.29 4.94
CA CYS A 493 0.02 -11.06 4.65
C CYS A 493 1.20 -11.23 3.65
N GLY A 494 1.23 -10.38 2.62
CA GLY A 494 2.29 -10.31 1.61
C GLY A 494 3.42 -9.34 1.93
N ARG A 495 4.34 -9.66 2.86
CA ARG A 495 5.49 -8.79 3.19
C ARG A 495 6.69 -9.10 2.29
N LEU A 496 6.78 -8.36 1.17
CA LEU A 496 7.80 -8.56 0.11
C LEU A 496 7.82 -10.00 -0.46
N GLY A 497 6.64 -10.62 -0.53
CA GLY A 497 6.42 -12.00 -0.94
C GLY A 497 4.94 -12.25 -1.22
N VAL A 498 4.52 -13.52 -1.22
CA VAL A 498 3.10 -13.91 -1.30
C VAL A 498 2.69 -14.56 0.01
N GLY A 499 1.76 -13.94 0.74
CA GLY A 499 1.03 -14.58 1.83
C GLY A 499 -0.33 -15.03 1.33
N LEU A 500 -0.71 -16.27 1.64
CA LEU A 500 -1.99 -16.84 1.21
C LEU A 500 -2.56 -17.71 2.32
N LEU A 501 -3.72 -17.31 2.84
CA LEU A 501 -4.55 -18.12 3.72
C LEU A 501 -5.79 -18.54 2.92
N ALA A 502 -6.08 -19.83 2.90
CA ALA A 502 -7.30 -20.36 2.32
C ALA A 502 -7.95 -21.31 3.32
N ASP A 503 -9.09 -20.89 3.86
CA ASP A 503 -10.04 -21.73 4.55
C ASP A 503 -11.10 -22.22 3.55
N PHE A 504 -11.48 -23.49 3.65
CA PHE A 504 -12.46 -24.10 2.76
C PHE A 504 -13.81 -24.32 3.40
N GLY A 505 -13.95 -24.11 4.71
CA GLY A 505 -15.24 -23.87 5.32
C GLY A 505 -15.26 -24.11 6.82
N GLY A 506 -16.13 -23.40 7.51
CA GLY A 506 -16.12 -23.32 8.96
C GLY A 506 -17.01 -22.20 9.47
N ASP A 507 -17.24 -22.11 10.78
CA ASP A 507 -17.63 -20.83 11.38
C ASP A 507 -16.42 -20.27 12.13
N ASP A 508 -15.66 -19.39 11.47
CA ASP A 508 -14.30 -19.06 11.85
C ASP A 508 -14.14 -17.67 12.49
N SER A 509 -13.01 -17.51 13.18
CA SER A 509 -12.65 -16.27 13.83
C SER A 509 -11.26 -15.80 13.48
N TYR A 510 -11.17 -14.57 12.96
CA TYR A 510 -9.93 -13.91 12.55
C TYR A 510 -9.66 -12.71 13.43
N VAL A 511 -8.67 -12.82 14.31
CA VAL A 511 -8.26 -11.74 15.23
C VAL A 511 -6.79 -11.40 15.05
N ALA A 512 -6.49 -10.18 14.65
CA ALA A 512 -5.12 -9.70 14.46
C ALA A 512 -4.93 -8.24 14.86
N GLN A 513 -3.67 -7.79 15.01
CA GLN A 513 -3.38 -6.37 15.25
C GLN A 513 -3.32 -5.57 13.94
N ARG A 514 -2.18 -5.63 13.25
CA ARG A 514 -1.94 -4.86 12.03
C ARG A 514 -1.26 -5.69 10.96
N TRP A 515 -1.41 -5.29 9.70
CA TRP A 515 -0.83 -6.01 8.56
C TRP A 515 -1.29 -7.47 8.53
N ALA A 516 -2.60 -7.68 8.53
CA ALA A 516 -3.20 -9.02 8.53
C ALA A 516 -4.43 -9.08 7.62
N GLN A 517 -5.10 -10.24 7.55
CA GLN A 517 -6.34 -10.43 6.79
C GLN A 517 -6.18 -9.97 5.34
N GLY A 518 -5.10 -10.44 4.71
CA GLY A 518 -4.70 -10.08 3.36
C GLY A 518 -4.06 -8.70 3.18
N ALA A 519 -3.42 -8.07 4.17
CA ALA A 519 -2.85 -6.72 3.99
C ALA A 519 -1.36 -6.70 3.57
N ALA A 520 -1.01 -6.27 2.36
CA ALA A 520 0.33 -6.45 1.77
C ALA A 520 1.19 -5.18 1.70
N ALA A 521 2.40 -5.20 2.26
CA ALA A 521 3.39 -4.13 2.14
C ALA A 521 4.51 -4.56 1.17
N GLY A 522 4.34 -4.21 -0.10
CA GLY A 522 5.26 -4.51 -1.22
C GLY A 522 5.18 -5.93 -1.80
N GLY A 523 4.21 -6.73 -1.37
CA GLY A 523 3.99 -8.11 -1.86
C GLY A 523 2.54 -8.35 -2.30
N VAL A 524 2.08 -9.59 -2.23
CA VAL A 524 0.69 -9.99 -2.47
C VAL A 524 0.15 -10.68 -1.24
N GLY A 525 -0.93 -10.17 -0.68
CA GLY A 525 -1.60 -10.74 0.48
C GLY A 525 -3.01 -11.22 0.12
N ILE A 526 -3.36 -12.43 0.54
CA ILE A 526 -4.57 -13.11 0.13
C ILE A 526 -5.13 -13.85 1.35
N LEU A 527 -6.37 -13.55 1.69
CA LEU A 527 -7.20 -14.35 2.59
C LEU A 527 -8.43 -14.78 1.81
N LEU A 528 -8.70 -16.07 1.82
CA LEU A 528 -9.87 -16.68 1.19
C LEU A 528 -10.56 -17.47 2.28
N ASP A 529 -11.69 -16.96 2.72
CA ASP A 529 -12.70 -17.75 3.41
C ASP A 529 -13.79 -18.07 2.39
N LEU A 530 -14.28 -19.30 2.34
CA LEU A 530 -15.06 -19.80 1.20
C LEU A 530 -16.42 -20.41 1.57
N ASP A 531 -16.72 -20.63 2.86
CA ASP A 531 -18.01 -21.12 3.35
C ASP A 531 -18.09 -20.92 4.87
N GLY A 532 -19.14 -20.31 5.40
CA GLY A 532 -19.18 -20.01 6.82
C GLY A 532 -19.97 -18.79 7.23
N ASP A 533 -20.22 -18.63 8.53
CA ASP A 533 -20.63 -17.37 9.15
C ASP A 533 -19.47 -16.78 9.99
N ASP A 534 -18.55 -16.09 9.33
CA ASP A 534 -17.24 -15.74 9.88
C ASP A 534 -17.16 -14.38 10.59
N SER A 535 -16.11 -14.22 11.42
CA SER A 535 -15.86 -12.97 12.14
C SER A 535 -14.44 -12.42 12.00
N PHE A 536 -14.33 -11.20 11.45
CA PHE A 536 -13.05 -10.51 11.25
C PHE A 536 -12.89 -9.32 12.20
N ARG A 537 -11.83 -9.33 13.01
CA ARG A 537 -11.45 -8.24 13.92
C ARG A 537 -9.98 -7.86 13.74
N GLY A 538 -9.73 -6.57 13.54
CA GLY A 538 -8.38 -6.04 13.43
C GLY A 538 -8.28 -4.57 13.79
N TRP A 539 -7.05 -4.03 13.84
CA TRP A 539 -6.80 -2.66 14.25
C TRP A 539 -6.55 -1.72 13.05
N ASP A 540 -5.40 -1.84 12.37
CA ASP A 540 -5.03 -1.04 11.20
C ASP A 540 -4.46 -1.95 10.10
N TYR A 541 -4.67 -1.64 8.81
CA TYR A 541 -4.18 -2.47 7.70
C TYR A 541 -4.63 -3.93 7.80
N VAL A 542 -5.95 -4.13 7.75
CA VAL A 542 -6.63 -5.42 7.75
C VAL A 542 -7.77 -5.40 6.72
N GLN A 543 -8.42 -6.55 6.51
CA GLN A 543 -9.59 -6.72 5.64
C GLN A 543 -9.34 -6.25 4.20
N GLY A 544 -8.27 -6.77 3.60
CA GLY A 544 -7.81 -6.36 2.28
C GLY A 544 -7.21 -4.95 2.27
N CYS A 545 -5.90 -4.81 2.49
CA CYS A 545 -5.25 -3.50 2.41
C CYS A 545 -3.83 -3.55 1.84
N ALA A 546 -3.57 -2.89 0.71
CA ALA A 546 -2.26 -2.91 0.07
C ALA A 546 -1.52 -1.56 0.10
N LEU A 547 -0.26 -1.62 0.53
CA LEU A 547 0.75 -0.59 0.35
C LEU A 547 1.79 -1.13 -0.65
N ALA A 548 1.87 -0.53 -1.83
CA ALA A 548 2.83 -0.94 -2.86
C ALA A 548 2.73 -2.41 -3.34
N GLY A 549 1.54 -3.03 -3.20
CA GLY A 549 1.31 -4.45 -3.48
C GLY A 549 -0.12 -4.73 -3.92
N LEU A 550 -0.57 -5.97 -3.74
CA LEU A 550 -1.95 -6.42 -3.96
C LEU A 550 -2.48 -7.09 -2.70
N ALA A 551 -3.74 -6.84 -2.37
CA ALA A 551 -4.41 -7.38 -1.20
C ALA A 551 -5.80 -7.88 -1.60
N VAL A 552 -6.14 -9.12 -1.25
CA VAL A 552 -7.44 -9.73 -1.48
C VAL A 552 -7.93 -10.33 -0.16
N LEU A 553 -9.17 -10.02 0.18
CA LEU A 553 -9.96 -10.77 1.14
C LEU A 553 -11.24 -11.18 0.40
N GLN A 554 -11.50 -12.48 0.37
CA GLN A 554 -12.77 -13.06 -0.04
C GLN A 554 -13.34 -13.78 1.18
N ASP A 555 -14.64 -13.58 1.39
CA ASP A 555 -15.48 -14.12 2.45
C ASP A 555 -16.85 -14.37 1.84
#